data_AF-A0A535UW82-F1
#
_entry.id   AF-A0A535UW82-F1
#
_cell.length_a   1.000
_cell.length_b   1.000
_cell.length_c   1.000
_cell.angle_alpha   90.00
_cell.angle_beta   90.00
_cell.angle_gamma   90.00
#
_symmetry.space_group_name_H-M   'P 1'
#
loop_
_entity.id
_entity.type
_entity.pdbx_description
1 polymer ?
#
loop_
_entity_poly.entity_id
_entity_poly.type
_entity_poly.pdbx_seq_one_letter_code
_entity_poly.pdbx_strand_id
1 'polypeptide(L)' 'MEPSEIFELIIKADEKLKYSTEKTAAVRRGQAAELLVQARDAAREIGNEQLVQQAETRLADLDAEGR' A
#
# COMPACT_ATOMS: atom_id res chain seq x y z
N MET A 1 5.99 13.78 6.24
CA MET A 1 6.02 12.39 6.74
C MET A 1 7.42 11.88 6.49
N GLU A 2 8.03 11.23 7.47
CA GLU A 2 9.39 10.72 7.34
C GLU A 2 9.43 9.41 6.51
N PRO A 3 10.56 9.08 5.86
CA PRO A 3 10.70 7.85 5.08
C PRO A 3 10.30 6.57 5.84
N SER A 4 10.59 6.50 7.15
CA SER A 4 10.24 5.35 7.99
C SER A 4 8.73 5.21 8.18
N GLU A 5 8.02 6.33 8.39
CA GLU A 5 6.56 6.34 8.54
C GLU A 5 5.88 5.94 7.23
N ILE A 6 6.42 6.38 6.10
CA ILE A 6 5.95 5.99 4.75
C ILE A 6 6.14 4.48 4.55
N PHE A 7 7.32 3.96 4.91
CA PHE A 7 7.58 2.52 4.82
C PHE A 7 6.62 1.71 5.71
N GLU A 8 6.31 2.19 6.91
CA GLU A 8 5.30 1.56 7.78
C GLU A 8 3.91 1.50 7.15
N LEU A 9 3.49 2.52 6.39
CA LEU A 9 2.21 2.47 5.66
C LEU A 9 2.17 1.33 4.65
N ILE A 10 3.28 1.11 3.94
CA ILE A 10 3.43 0.01 2.98
C ILE A 10 3.34 -1.34 3.69
N ILE A 11 4.06 -1.52 4.82
CA ILE A 11 3.98 -2.75 5.61
C ILE A 11 2.57 -2.98 6.15
N LYS A 12 1.90 -1.93 6.65
CA LYS A 12 0.52 -2.04 7.14
C LYS A 12 -0.44 -2.47 6.03
N ALA A 13 -0.26 -2.01 4.79
CA ALA A 13 -1.04 -2.46 3.65
C ALA A 13 -0.85 -3.97 3.39
N ASP A 14 0.41 -4.43 3.36
CA ASP A 14 0.74 -5.86 3.18
C ASP A 14 0.12 -6.72 4.31
N GLU A 15 0.14 -6.23 5.56
CA GLU A 15 -0.50 -6.89 6.71
C GLU A 15 -2.02 -7.00 6.55
N LYS A 16 -2.70 -5.97 6.03
CA LYS A 16 -4.15 -6.03 5.79
C LYS A 16 -4.52 -7.19 4.87
N LEU A 17 -3.71 -7.41 3.83
CA LEU A 17 -3.93 -8.47 2.85
C LEU A 17 -3.59 -9.84 3.43
N LYS A 18 -2.42 -9.97 4.08
CA LYS A 18 -1.94 -11.22 4.69
C LYS A 18 -2.92 -11.82 5.70
N TYR A 19 -3.57 -10.96 6.49
CA TYR A 19 -4.52 -11.38 7.53
C TYR A 19 -5.99 -11.23 7.10
N SER A 20 -6.25 -11.07 5.80
CA SER A 20 -7.61 -11.05 5.28
C SER A 20 -8.25 -12.44 5.31
N THR A 21 -9.57 -12.47 5.53
CA THR A 21 -10.39 -13.68 5.41
C THR A 21 -11.33 -13.54 4.23
N GLU A 22 -11.92 -14.62 3.73
CA GLU A 22 -12.88 -14.57 2.61
C GLU A 22 -13.99 -13.53 2.82
N LYS A 23 -14.49 -13.42 4.06
CA LYS A 23 -15.55 -12.45 4.43
C LYS A 23 -15.09 -11.00 4.44
N THR A 24 -13.79 -10.76 4.59
CA THR A 24 -13.22 -9.41 4.74
C THR A 24 -12.29 -9.02 3.60
N ALA A 25 -12.05 -9.92 2.62
CA ALA A 25 -11.09 -9.75 1.56
C ALA A 25 -11.28 -8.43 0.80
N ALA A 26 -12.52 -8.14 0.35
CA ALA A 26 -12.82 -6.92 -0.38
C ALA A 26 -12.54 -5.64 0.44
N VAL A 27 -12.96 -5.63 1.71
CA VAL A 27 -12.75 -4.49 2.62
C VAL A 27 -11.27 -4.29 2.91
N ARG A 28 -10.55 -5.37 3.21
CA ARG A 28 -9.10 -5.35 3.47
C ARG A 28 -8.32 -4.91 2.24
N ARG A 29 -8.78 -5.27 1.03
CA ARG A 29 -8.22 -4.81 -0.25
C ARG A 29 -8.34 -3.30 -0.40
N GLY A 30 -9.53 -2.74 -0.16
CA GLY A 30 -9.75 -1.30 -0.19
C GLY A 30 -8.85 -0.56 0.81
N GLN A 31 -8.78 -1.05 2.05
CA GLN A 31 -7.91 -0.48 3.08
C GLN A 31 -6.41 -0.53 2.71
N ALA A 32 -5.95 -1.64 2.10
CA ALA A 32 -4.59 -1.75 1.61
C ALA A 32 -4.30 -0.75 0.48
N ALA A 33 -5.24 -0.59 -0.47
CA ALA A 33 -5.12 0.39 -1.56
C ALA A 33 -5.00 1.83 -1.02
N GLU A 34 -5.84 2.20 -0.05
CA GLU A 34 -5.80 3.53 0.59
C GLU A 34 -4.45 3.81 1.25
N LEU A 35 -3.92 2.84 2.01
CA LEU A 35 -2.61 2.96 2.66
C LEU A 35 -1.47 3.11 1.65
N LEU A 36 -1.50 2.34 0.55
CA LEU A 36 -0.48 2.42 -0.50
C LEU A 36 -0.55 3.73 -1.29
N VAL A 37 -1.75 4.26 -1.57
CA VAL A 37 -1.91 5.58 -2.18
C VAL A 37 -1.33 6.66 -1.27
N GLN A 38 -1.64 6.62 0.03
CA GLN A 38 -1.08 7.57 0.99
C GLN A 38 0.45 7.48 1.05
N ALA A 39 1.01 6.27 1.07
CA ALA A 39 2.46 6.06 1.08
C ALA A 39 3.13 6.60 -0.19
N ARG A 40 2.54 6.33 -1.37
CA ARG A 40 3.04 6.83 -2.66
C ARG A 40 3.04 8.36 -2.69
N ASP A 41 1.95 9.00 -2.29
CA ASP A 41 1.81 10.45 -2.38
C ASP A 41 2.75 11.15 -1.39
N ALA A 42 2.90 10.62 -0.17
CA ALA A 42 3.87 11.11 0.79
C ALA A 42 5.33 10.90 0.32
N ALA A 43 5.64 9.77 -0.31
CA ALA A 43 6.95 9.50 -0.90
C ALA A 43 7.28 10.47 -2.04
N ARG A 44 6.30 10.81 -2.88
CA ARG A 44 6.43 11.81 -3.94
C ARG A 44 6.71 13.20 -3.38
N GLU A 45 6.01 13.58 -2.32
CA GLU A 45 6.18 14.89 -1.67
C GLU A 45 7.62 15.11 -1.17
N ILE A 46 8.26 14.07 -0.65
CA ILE A 46 9.64 14.14 -0.15
C ILE A 46 10.71 13.77 -1.18
N GLY A 47 10.31 13.46 -2.43
CA GLY A 47 11.23 13.07 -3.50
C GLY A 47 11.90 11.70 -3.32
N ASN A 48 11.30 10.78 -2.55
CA ASN A 48 11.84 9.44 -2.33
C ASN A 48 11.34 8.44 -3.38
N GLU A 49 12.01 8.43 -4.54
CA GLU A 49 11.61 7.61 -5.69
C GLU A 49 11.55 6.11 -5.40
N GLN A 50 12.42 5.61 -4.51
CA GLN A 50 12.42 4.19 -4.13
C GLN A 50 11.11 3.79 -3.44
N LEU A 51 10.62 4.62 -2.51
CA LEU A 51 9.36 4.37 -1.82
C LEU A 51 8.15 4.58 -2.75
N VAL A 52 8.22 5.54 -3.67
CA VAL A 52 7.20 5.71 -4.72
C VAL A 52 7.05 4.44 -5.54
N GLN A 53 8.16 3.91 -6.07
CA GLN A 53 8.14 2.68 -6.87
C GLN A 53 7.65 1.48 -6.06
N GLN A 54 8.05 1.35 -4.79
CA GLN A 54 7.56 0.27 -3.93
C GLN A 54 6.05 0.30 -3.70
N ALA A 55 5.47 1.49 -3.51
CA ALA A 55 4.04 1.66 -3.33
C ALA A 55 3.27 1.43 -4.65
N GLU A 56 3.81 1.90 -5.77
CA GLU A 56 3.22 1.72 -7.10
C GLU A 56 3.20 0.25 -7.54
N THR A 57 4.28 -0.50 -7.34
CA THR A 57 4.32 -1.93 -7.65
C THR A 57 3.25 -2.69 -6.88
N ARG A 58 3.11 -2.44 -5.57
CA ARG A 58 2.09 -3.10 -4.75
C ARG A 58 0.66 -2.73 -5.15
N LEU A 59 0.42 -1.48 -5.56
CA LEU A 59 -0.88 -1.07 -6.11
C LEU A 59 -1.19 -1.86 -7.39
N ALA A 60 -0.21 -2.01 -8.28
CA ALA A 60 -0.37 -2.78 -9.52
C ALA A 60 -0.64 -4.27 -9.23
N ASP A 61 0.07 -4.86 -8.27
CA ASP A 61 -0.15 -6.24 -7.83
C ASP A 61 -1.58 -6.42 -7.26
N LEU A 62 -2.03 -5.46 -6.45
CA LEU A 62 -3.37 -5.46 -5.84
C LEU A 62 -4.49 -5.44 -6.88
N ASP A 63 -4.31 -4.65 -7.95
CA ASP A 63 -5.21 -4.52 -9.10
C ASP A 63 -5.17 -5.76 -10.03
N ALA A 64 -4.03 -6.43 -10.14
CA ALA A 64 -3.89 -7.66 -10.92
C ALA A 64 -4.61 -8.83 -10.25
N GLU A 65 -4.51 -8.95 -8.93
CA GLU A 65 -5.17 -10.00 -8.14
C GLU A 65 -6.68 -9.75 -7.92
N GLY A 66 -7.17 -8.53 -8.16
CA GLY A 66 -8.59 -8.17 -8.03
C GLY A 66 -9.44 -8.41 -9.28
N ARG A 67 -8.82 -8.87 -10.38
CA ARG A 67 -9.46 -9.12 -11.69
C ARG A 67 -9.90 -10.56 -11.88
#